data_AF-F8TH90-F1
#
_entry.id   AF-F8TH90-F1
#
_cell.length_a   1.000
_cell.length_b   1.000
_cell.length_c   1.000
_cell.angle_alpha   90.00
_cell.angle_beta   90.00
_cell.angle_gamma   90.00
#
_symmetry.space_group_name_H-M   'P 1'
#
loop_
_entity.id
_entity.type
_entity.pdbx_description
1 polymer ?
#
loop_
_entity_poly.entity_id
_entity_poly.type
_entity_poly.pdbx_seq_one_letter_code
_entity_poly.pdbx_strand_id
1 'polypeptide(L)'
;PDAPHGICGASADVLVTRNLLRAVAAGLGCYIHVVENTALNLRNTAIEKGTLKGLGALETLCKKFGITGTDDHEKALKVADAVLADIYKPEYVKMDLVEKMAYPPRFKVWKELGILPGGSKSEVFRGVVKTSTNLNSDPVNMLLDCLKLGISTGIYGLTLTNLLNDVLLGEPEITMAPVGLRVIDPDYINIMITGHQHTMFVRLQERLTDPDVVAKAQAAGAKGFKLVGCTCVGQDLQLRGAHYTEIFNGHAGNNYTSEAILATGGIDAVISEFNCTPPGIEPICEELLIKQICIDDVAKKANAELKPFVFASREEDTNAIIDELVAAYKERRPKVKLNLFPEHGYDNTLTGVSEVSLKKFLGNSWKPLIDLIVSGDIKGIAGVVGCSNLTAGGHDVLTVDLVRELISRDIIVLTAGCSSGGIENCGLMVPEAAELAGPKLKAVCKKLG
;
A
#
# COMPACT_ATOMS: atom_id res chain seq x y z
N PRO A 1 -38.50 7.37 -3.21
CA PRO A 1 -39.10 6.94 -4.49
C PRO A 1 -40.48 6.33 -4.24
N ASP A 2 -41.49 6.74 -5.01
CA ASP A 2 -42.89 6.33 -4.77
C ASP A 2 -43.25 5.00 -5.46
N ALA A 3 -42.40 4.52 -6.37
CA ALA A 3 -42.55 3.23 -7.04
C ALA A 3 -41.69 2.14 -6.37
N PRO A 4 -42.23 0.93 -6.13
CA PRO A 4 -41.51 -0.16 -5.46
C PRO A 4 -40.42 -0.83 -6.33
N HIS A 5 -40.43 -0.57 -7.64
CA HIS A 5 -39.49 -1.14 -8.60
C HIS A 5 -39.01 -0.09 -9.61
N GLY A 6 -37.80 -0.28 -10.13
CA GLY A 6 -37.33 0.44 -11.31
C GLY A 6 -38.03 -0.01 -12.59
N ILE A 7 -37.75 0.67 -13.72
CA ILE A 7 -38.41 0.41 -15.01
C ILE A 7 -38.28 -1.07 -15.45
N CYS A 8 -37.14 -1.72 -15.18
CA CYS A 8 -36.92 -3.12 -15.53
C CYS A 8 -37.51 -4.12 -14.52
N GLY A 9 -38.23 -3.66 -13.50
CA GLY A 9 -38.79 -4.51 -12.44
C GLY A 9 -37.82 -4.84 -11.30
N ALA A 10 -36.62 -4.27 -11.27
CA ALA A 10 -35.68 -4.47 -10.15
C ALA A 10 -36.17 -3.75 -8.88
N SER A 11 -36.18 -4.47 -7.75
CA SER A 11 -36.49 -3.90 -6.44
C SER A 11 -35.31 -3.11 -5.87
N ALA A 12 -35.53 -2.40 -4.76
CA ALA A 12 -34.47 -1.69 -4.04
C ALA A 12 -33.31 -2.62 -3.64
N ASP A 13 -33.61 -3.83 -3.13
CA ASP A 13 -32.59 -4.80 -2.71
C ASP A 13 -31.69 -5.22 -3.87
N VAL A 14 -32.27 -5.43 -5.05
CA VAL A 14 -31.53 -5.77 -6.27
C VAL A 14 -30.64 -4.61 -6.69
N LEU A 15 -31.16 -3.37 -6.69
CA LEU A 15 -30.39 -2.19 -7.09
C LEU A 15 -29.21 -1.92 -6.15
N VAL A 16 -29.45 -1.97 -4.83
CA VAL A 16 -28.39 -1.77 -3.82
C VAL A 16 -27.32 -2.84 -3.95
N THR A 17 -27.72 -4.11 -4.08
CA THR A 17 -26.76 -5.22 -4.15
C THR A 17 -25.97 -5.21 -5.46
N ARG A 18 -26.59 -4.84 -6.59
CA ARG A 18 -25.87 -4.65 -7.86
C ARG A 18 -24.81 -3.58 -7.75
N ASN A 19 -25.15 -2.44 -7.15
CA ASN A 19 -24.20 -1.35 -6.95
C ASN A 19 -23.04 -1.77 -6.03
N LEU A 20 -23.35 -2.48 -4.94
CA LEU A 20 -22.34 -3.02 -4.04
C LEU A 20 -21.41 -4.01 -4.75
N LEU A 21 -21.94 -5.04 -5.42
CA LEU A 21 -21.12 -6.02 -6.13
C LEU A 21 -20.25 -5.35 -7.20
N ARG A 22 -20.77 -4.35 -7.91
CA ARG A 22 -19.99 -3.61 -8.91
C ARG A 22 -18.84 -2.83 -8.28
N ALA A 23 -19.07 -2.19 -7.13
CA ALA A 23 -18.03 -1.51 -6.37
C ALA A 23 -16.97 -2.49 -5.84
N VAL A 24 -17.40 -3.65 -5.31
CA VAL A 24 -16.49 -4.71 -4.83
C VAL A 24 -15.66 -5.29 -5.99
N ALA A 25 -16.27 -5.53 -7.15
CA ALA A 25 -15.56 -6.02 -8.34
C ALA A 25 -14.54 -5.01 -8.86
N ALA A 26 -14.88 -3.72 -8.90
CA ALA A 26 -13.95 -2.66 -9.24
C ALA A 26 -12.78 -2.59 -8.24
N GLY A 27 -13.08 -2.67 -6.94
CA GLY A 27 -12.06 -2.70 -5.88
C GLY A 27 -11.10 -3.88 -6.02
N LEU A 28 -11.62 -5.10 -6.24
CA LEU A 28 -10.78 -6.26 -6.53
C LEU A 28 -9.94 -6.05 -7.79
N GLY A 29 -10.50 -5.47 -8.85
CA GLY A 29 -9.76 -5.13 -10.07
C GLY A 29 -8.50 -4.31 -9.78
N CYS A 30 -8.60 -3.31 -8.91
CA CYS A 30 -7.44 -2.52 -8.48
C CYS A 30 -6.37 -3.37 -7.78
N TYR A 31 -6.77 -4.22 -6.84
CA TYR A 31 -5.84 -5.11 -6.13
C TYR A 31 -5.17 -6.14 -7.05
N ILE A 32 -5.92 -6.66 -8.04
CA ILE A 32 -5.38 -7.63 -8.99
C ILE A 32 -4.38 -6.99 -9.95
N HIS A 33 -4.62 -5.75 -10.38
CA HIS A 33 -3.65 -4.96 -11.14
C HIS A 33 -2.30 -4.85 -10.41
N VAL A 34 -2.34 -4.51 -9.12
CA VAL A 34 -1.14 -4.36 -8.29
C VAL A 34 -0.36 -5.68 -8.13
N VAL A 35 -1.03 -6.79 -7.77
CA VAL A 35 -0.34 -8.08 -7.58
C VAL A 35 0.19 -8.64 -8.90
N GLU A 36 -0.52 -8.42 -10.01
CA GLU A 36 -0.06 -8.83 -11.34
C GLU A 36 1.24 -8.13 -11.72
N ASN A 37 1.29 -6.80 -11.60
CA ASN A 37 2.50 -6.02 -11.88
C ASN A 37 3.65 -6.42 -10.95
N THR A 38 3.35 -6.66 -9.67
CA THR A 38 4.33 -7.12 -8.69
C THR A 38 4.89 -8.51 -9.06
N ALA A 39 4.04 -9.45 -9.47
CA ALA A 39 4.46 -10.77 -9.90
C ALA A 39 5.27 -10.71 -11.21
N LEU A 40 4.88 -9.86 -12.17
CA LEU A 40 5.67 -9.62 -13.39
C LEU A 40 7.05 -9.04 -13.07
N ASN A 41 7.13 -8.09 -12.14
CA ASN A 41 8.40 -7.52 -11.69
C ASN A 41 9.29 -8.57 -11.02
N LEU A 42 8.73 -9.43 -10.16
CA LEU A 42 9.48 -10.53 -9.55
C LEU A 42 9.98 -11.52 -10.61
N ARG A 43 9.11 -11.88 -11.55
CA ARG A 43 9.43 -12.77 -12.66
C ARG A 43 10.60 -12.24 -13.48
N ASN A 44 10.55 -10.97 -13.90
CA ASN A 44 11.57 -10.40 -14.75
C ASN A 44 12.89 -10.17 -13.98
N THR A 45 12.81 -9.79 -12.71
CA THR A 45 14.00 -9.69 -11.82
C THR A 45 14.68 -11.06 -11.68
N ALA A 46 13.91 -12.13 -11.51
CA ALA A 46 14.44 -13.48 -11.45
C ALA A 46 15.13 -13.90 -12.75
N ILE A 47 14.53 -13.60 -13.91
CA ILE A 47 15.11 -13.91 -15.23
C ILE A 47 16.44 -13.18 -15.44
N GLU A 48 16.51 -11.90 -15.08
CA GLU A 48 17.73 -11.09 -15.21
C GLU A 48 18.76 -11.33 -14.09
N LYS A 49 18.48 -12.27 -13.18
CA LYS A 49 19.31 -12.54 -12.00
C LYS A 49 19.57 -11.28 -11.14
N GLY A 50 18.57 -10.39 -11.07
CA GLY A 50 18.60 -9.18 -10.26
C GLY A 50 18.53 -9.47 -8.75
N THR A 51 18.66 -8.42 -7.95
CA THR A 51 18.71 -8.52 -6.48
C THR A 51 17.38 -8.97 -5.90
N LEU A 52 17.42 -9.96 -5.00
CA LEU A 52 16.29 -10.38 -4.17
C LEU A 52 16.65 -10.07 -2.71
N LYS A 53 15.92 -9.15 -2.08
CA LYS A 53 16.24 -8.60 -0.75
C LYS A 53 15.61 -9.40 0.39
N GLY A 54 14.43 -9.98 0.19
CA GLY A 54 13.68 -10.74 1.22
C GLY A 54 13.67 -12.24 0.98
N LEU A 55 14.78 -12.92 1.26
CA LEU A 55 14.88 -14.37 1.07
C LEU A 55 13.97 -15.17 2.03
N GLY A 56 13.67 -14.66 3.23
CA GLY A 56 12.74 -15.30 4.16
C GLY A 56 11.31 -15.36 3.63
N ALA A 57 10.86 -14.29 2.97
CA ALA A 57 9.58 -14.25 2.27
C ALA A 57 9.54 -15.25 1.10
N LEU A 58 10.63 -15.35 0.33
CA LEU A 58 10.76 -16.30 -0.78
C LEU A 58 10.67 -17.74 -0.27
N GLU A 59 11.41 -18.09 0.78
CA GLU A 59 11.35 -19.41 1.40
C GLU A 59 9.95 -19.75 1.90
N THR A 60 9.26 -18.77 2.51
CA THR A 60 7.88 -18.93 2.98
C THR A 60 6.93 -19.23 1.83
N LEU A 61 7.02 -18.48 0.73
CA LEU A 61 6.23 -18.70 -0.48
C LEU A 61 6.54 -20.08 -1.09
N CYS A 62 7.82 -20.44 -1.24
CA CYS A 62 8.22 -21.74 -1.76
C CYS A 62 7.64 -22.90 -0.94
N LYS A 63 7.74 -22.82 0.39
CA LYS A 63 7.20 -23.83 1.30
C LYS A 63 5.68 -23.95 1.17
N LYS A 64 4.96 -22.83 1.16
CA LYS A 64 3.50 -22.84 1.01
C LYS A 64 3.07 -23.37 -0.36
N PHE A 65 3.79 -23.01 -1.41
CA PHE A 65 3.45 -23.38 -2.78
C PHE A 65 3.90 -24.80 -3.15
N GLY A 66 4.82 -25.39 -2.38
CA GLY A 66 5.45 -26.68 -2.71
C GLY A 66 6.47 -26.53 -3.84
N ILE A 67 7.13 -25.38 -3.94
CA ILE A 67 8.09 -25.06 -4.99
C ILE A 67 9.51 -25.38 -4.52
N THR A 68 10.27 -26.03 -5.39
CA THR A 68 11.71 -26.28 -5.25
C THR A 68 12.45 -25.70 -6.45
N GLY A 69 13.74 -25.42 -6.28
CA GLY A 69 14.61 -24.86 -7.32
C GLY A 69 16.08 -25.00 -6.95
N THR A 70 16.95 -24.88 -7.94
CA THR A 70 18.41 -25.00 -7.80
C THR A 70 19.04 -23.76 -7.19
N ASP A 71 18.46 -22.58 -7.44
CA ASP A 71 18.84 -21.30 -6.85
C ASP A 71 17.61 -20.44 -6.52
N ASP A 72 17.83 -19.31 -5.86
CA ASP A 72 16.76 -18.42 -5.39
C ASP A 72 16.05 -17.69 -6.53
N HIS A 73 16.73 -17.41 -7.65
CA HIS A 73 16.08 -16.83 -8.82
C HIS A 73 15.16 -17.83 -9.52
N GLU A 74 15.55 -19.10 -9.63
CA GLU A 74 14.67 -20.14 -10.15
C GLU A 74 13.43 -20.31 -9.27
N LYS A 75 13.61 -20.28 -7.94
CA LYS A 75 12.50 -20.29 -6.98
C LYS A 75 11.58 -19.08 -7.16
N ALA A 76 12.14 -17.87 -7.24
CA ALA A 76 11.40 -16.62 -7.42
C ALA A 76 10.60 -16.61 -8.74
N LEU A 77 11.21 -17.09 -9.83
CA LEU A 77 10.54 -17.26 -11.12
C LEU A 77 9.33 -18.18 -11.01
N LYS A 78 9.50 -19.37 -10.41
CA LYS A 78 8.41 -20.33 -10.22
C LYS A 78 7.30 -19.79 -9.31
N VAL A 79 7.65 -19.02 -8.28
CA VAL A 79 6.68 -18.36 -7.39
C VAL A 79 5.87 -17.33 -8.16
N ALA A 80 6.53 -16.46 -8.94
CA ALA A 80 5.85 -15.46 -9.76
C ALA A 80 4.94 -16.10 -10.82
N ASP A 81 5.44 -17.10 -11.55
CA ASP A 81 4.67 -17.83 -12.55
C ASP A 81 3.44 -18.54 -11.93
N ALA A 82 3.56 -19.08 -10.71
CA ALA A 82 2.44 -19.69 -10.01
C ALA A 82 1.33 -18.68 -9.70
N VAL A 83 1.69 -17.47 -9.23
CA VAL A 83 0.71 -16.41 -8.96
C VAL A 83 0.03 -15.95 -10.25
N LEU A 84 0.82 -15.69 -11.30
CA LEU A 84 0.32 -15.25 -12.60
C LEU A 84 -0.62 -16.30 -13.22
N ALA A 85 -0.21 -17.58 -13.25
CA ALA A 85 -1.05 -18.65 -13.78
C ALA A 85 -2.39 -18.76 -13.04
N ASP A 86 -2.40 -18.56 -11.72
CA ASP A 86 -3.59 -18.72 -10.90
C ASP A 86 -4.60 -17.56 -11.07
N ILE A 87 -4.14 -16.31 -11.11
CA ILE A 87 -5.03 -15.15 -11.31
C ILE A 87 -5.68 -15.12 -12.71
N TYR A 88 -5.03 -15.76 -13.69
CA TYR A 88 -5.48 -15.84 -15.08
C TYR A 88 -6.38 -17.04 -15.41
N LYS A 89 -6.64 -17.92 -14.44
CA LYS A 89 -7.58 -19.02 -14.65
C LYS A 89 -8.96 -18.53 -15.12
N PRO A 90 -9.69 -19.34 -15.91
CA PRO A 90 -11.10 -19.06 -16.14
C PRO A 90 -11.89 -19.17 -14.84
N GLU A 91 -13.04 -18.50 -14.74
CA GLU A 91 -13.83 -18.46 -13.52
C GLU A 91 -14.28 -19.86 -13.02
N TYR A 92 -14.55 -20.79 -13.92
CA TYR A 92 -15.01 -22.13 -13.56
C TYR A 92 -13.88 -23.05 -13.03
N VAL A 93 -12.61 -22.62 -13.11
CA VAL A 93 -11.46 -23.37 -12.55
C VAL A 93 -11.02 -22.68 -11.26
N LYS A 94 -11.08 -23.40 -10.15
CA LYS A 94 -10.70 -22.86 -8.83
C LYS A 94 -9.22 -22.52 -8.77
N MET A 95 -8.93 -21.42 -8.08
CA MET A 95 -7.56 -21.00 -7.82
C MET A 95 -6.89 -21.94 -6.80
N ASP A 96 -5.67 -22.37 -7.10
CA ASP A 96 -4.96 -23.38 -6.32
C ASP A 96 -4.28 -22.76 -5.09
N LEU A 97 -3.84 -21.51 -5.17
CA LEU A 97 -3.11 -20.87 -4.09
C LEU A 97 -4.03 -20.48 -2.92
N VAL A 98 -5.35 -20.42 -3.12
CA VAL A 98 -6.33 -20.15 -2.06
C VAL A 98 -6.19 -21.15 -0.92
N GLU A 99 -6.13 -22.45 -1.21
CA GLU A 99 -5.99 -23.50 -0.18
C GLU A 99 -4.63 -23.42 0.53
N LYS A 100 -3.57 -23.13 -0.23
CA LYS A 100 -2.19 -23.08 0.28
C LYS A 100 -1.93 -21.88 1.20
N MET A 101 -2.62 -20.77 0.95
CA MET A 101 -2.43 -19.53 1.69
C MET A 101 -3.42 -19.37 2.86
N ALA A 102 -4.59 -19.98 2.79
CA ALA A 102 -5.65 -19.77 3.77
C ALA A 102 -5.38 -20.42 5.14
N TYR A 103 -6.01 -19.87 6.17
CA TYR A 103 -6.17 -20.56 7.44
C TYR A 103 -7.08 -21.79 7.26
N PRO A 104 -6.64 -23.03 7.57
CA PRO A 104 -7.36 -24.24 7.16
C PRO A 104 -8.82 -24.33 7.62
N PRO A 105 -9.17 -23.97 8.87
CA PRO A 105 -10.58 -23.94 9.28
C PRO A 105 -11.44 -22.99 8.45
N ARG A 106 -10.88 -21.86 8.02
CA ARG A 106 -11.61 -20.88 7.20
C ARG A 106 -11.79 -21.36 5.77
N PHE A 107 -10.78 -22.02 5.19
CA PHE A 107 -10.89 -22.63 3.86
C PHE A 107 -12.02 -23.66 3.79
N LYS A 108 -12.15 -24.51 4.83
CA LYS A 108 -13.24 -25.49 4.93
C LYS A 108 -14.62 -24.82 4.85
N VAL A 109 -14.82 -23.74 5.59
CA VAL A 109 -16.08 -22.97 5.56
C VAL A 109 -16.35 -22.39 4.17
N TRP A 110 -15.34 -21.82 3.50
CA TRP A 110 -15.52 -21.29 2.13
C TRP A 110 -15.89 -22.37 1.12
N LYS A 111 -15.32 -23.58 1.28
CA LYS A 111 -15.65 -24.75 0.46
C LYS A 111 -17.09 -25.21 0.69
N GLU A 112 -17.53 -25.31 1.94
CA GLU A 112 -18.90 -25.68 2.33
C GLU A 112 -19.94 -24.67 1.80
N LEU A 113 -19.61 -23.38 1.84
CA LEU A 113 -20.45 -22.31 1.30
C LEU A 113 -20.42 -22.21 -0.24
N GLY A 114 -19.53 -22.95 -0.92
CA GLY A 114 -19.41 -22.88 -2.38
C GLY A 114 -18.84 -21.57 -2.93
N ILE A 115 -18.12 -20.80 -2.11
CA ILE A 115 -17.61 -19.46 -2.46
C ILE A 115 -16.11 -19.44 -2.75
N LEU A 116 -15.48 -20.59 -3.03
CA LEU A 116 -14.09 -20.60 -3.50
C LEU A 116 -14.00 -19.90 -4.87
N PRO A 117 -13.11 -18.90 -5.03
CA PRO A 117 -12.99 -18.16 -6.28
C PRO A 117 -12.29 -18.97 -7.37
N GLY A 118 -12.70 -18.72 -8.62
CA GLY A 118 -11.89 -19.02 -9.81
C GLY A 118 -10.86 -17.95 -10.09
N GLY A 119 -10.28 -17.91 -11.29
CA GLY A 119 -9.23 -16.93 -11.58
C GLY A 119 -9.68 -15.48 -11.39
N SER A 120 -8.89 -14.72 -10.64
CA SER A 120 -9.30 -13.42 -10.10
C SER A 120 -9.69 -12.41 -11.17
N LYS A 121 -9.00 -12.37 -12.32
CA LYS A 121 -9.37 -11.47 -13.44
C LYS A 121 -10.74 -11.85 -14.04
N SER A 122 -11.02 -13.15 -14.15
CA SER A 122 -12.30 -13.67 -14.63
C SER A 122 -13.43 -13.39 -13.65
N GLU A 123 -13.18 -13.46 -12.34
CA GLU A 123 -14.17 -13.15 -11.30
C GLU A 123 -14.54 -11.65 -11.27
N VAL A 124 -13.58 -10.74 -11.50
CA VAL A 124 -13.86 -9.30 -11.69
C VAL A 124 -14.80 -9.09 -12.88
N PHE A 125 -14.47 -9.66 -14.04
CA PHE A 125 -15.30 -9.56 -15.24
C PHE A 125 -16.72 -10.10 -14.97
N ARG A 126 -16.83 -11.26 -14.34
CA ARG A 126 -18.12 -11.87 -13.99
C ARG A 126 -18.94 -11.00 -13.04
N GLY A 127 -18.31 -10.40 -12.03
CA GLY A 127 -18.95 -9.45 -11.13
C GLY A 127 -19.59 -8.29 -11.89
N VAL A 128 -18.84 -7.67 -12.81
CA VAL A 128 -19.36 -6.58 -13.66
C VAL A 128 -20.52 -7.06 -14.53
N VAL A 129 -20.38 -8.20 -15.22
CA VAL A 129 -21.44 -8.76 -16.05
C VAL A 129 -22.71 -8.99 -15.21
N LYS A 130 -22.62 -9.67 -14.07
CA LYS A 130 -23.78 -9.96 -13.20
C LYS A 130 -24.58 -8.72 -12.80
N THR A 131 -23.92 -7.58 -12.65
CA THR A 131 -24.55 -6.32 -12.24
C THR A 131 -25.19 -5.52 -13.37
N SER A 132 -25.16 -6.03 -14.61
CA SER A 132 -25.80 -5.38 -15.77
C SER A 132 -27.33 -5.31 -15.61
N THR A 133 -27.95 -4.33 -16.27
CA THR A 133 -29.31 -3.83 -16.02
C THR A 133 -30.40 -4.90 -15.87
N ASN A 134 -30.34 -5.99 -16.63
CA ASN A 134 -31.39 -7.01 -16.72
C ASN A 134 -30.89 -8.44 -16.50
N LEU A 135 -29.71 -8.61 -15.89
CA LEU A 135 -29.14 -9.93 -15.63
C LEU A 135 -29.54 -10.43 -14.23
N ASN A 136 -28.65 -10.38 -13.25
CA ASN A 136 -28.93 -11.00 -11.95
C ASN A 136 -29.91 -10.16 -11.11
N SER A 137 -30.98 -10.77 -10.62
CA SER A 137 -32.00 -10.16 -9.75
C SER A 137 -32.11 -10.83 -8.38
N ASP A 138 -31.16 -11.70 -8.01
CA ASP A 138 -31.08 -12.35 -6.70
C ASP A 138 -30.03 -11.64 -5.81
N PRO A 139 -30.45 -10.89 -4.78
CA PRO A 139 -29.54 -10.22 -3.86
C PRO A 139 -28.61 -11.19 -3.11
N VAL A 140 -29.11 -12.34 -2.66
CA VAL A 140 -28.32 -13.30 -1.88
C VAL A 140 -27.21 -13.89 -2.74
N ASN A 141 -27.53 -14.21 -4.00
CA ASN A 141 -26.52 -14.68 -4.96
C ASN A 141 -25.39 -13.67 -5.16
N MET A 142 -25.72 -12.40 -5.35
CA MET A 142 -24.73 -11.34 -5.55
C MET A 142 -23.93 -11.01 -4.27
N LEU A 143 -24.54 -11.11 -3.09
CA LEU A 143 -23.83 -10.95 -1.82
C LEU A 143 -22.82 -12.08 -1.58
N LEU A 144 -23.16 -13.33 -1.95
CA LEU A 144 -22.21 -14.44 -1.91
C LEU A 144 -21.04 -14.23 -2.89
N ASP A 145 -21.28 -13.60 -4.05
CA ASP A 145 -20.18 -13.18 -4.93
C ASP A 145 -19.32 -12.10 -4.28
N CYS A 146 -19.89 -11.12 -3.57
CA CYS A 146 -19.08 -10.14 -2.83
C CYS A 146 -18.12 -10.83 -1.84
N LEU A 147 -18.61 -11.84 -1.11
CA LEU A 147 -17.77 -12.63 -0.20
C LEU A 147 -16.67 -13.41 -0.93
N LYS A 148 -17.00 -14.02 -2.07
CA LYS A 148 -16.04 -14.71 -2.95
C LYS A 148 -14.93 -13.77 -3.45
N LEU A 149 -15.29 -12.57 -3.91
CA LEU A 149 -14.33 -11.55 -4.34
C LEU A 149 -13.47 -11.05 -3.16
N GLY A 150 -14.03 -11.00 -1.95
CA GLY A 150 -13.29 -10.70 -0.73
C GLY A 150 -12.18 -11.71 -0.41
N ILE A 151 -12.40 -13.00 -0.69
CA ILE A 151 -11.37 -14.05 -0.54
C ILE A 151 -10.19 -13.79 -1.49
N SER A 152 -10.49 -13.51 -2.76
CA SER A 152 -9.46 -13.16 -3.76
C SER A 152 -8.70 -11.89 -3.35
N THR A 153 -9.42 -10.86 -2.88
CA THR A 153 -8.80 -9.62 -2.39
C THR A 153 -7.83 -9.88 -1.24
N GLY A 154 -8.26 -10.63 -0.21
CA GLY A 154 -7.42 -10.88 0.96
C GLY A 154 -6.18 -11.74 0.67
N ILE A 155 -6.32 -12.77 -0.16
CA ILE A 155 -5.22 -13.70 -0.46
C ILE A 155 -4.28 -13.10 -1.51
N TYR A 156 -4.80 -12.66 -2.65
CA TYR A 156 -3.97 -12.18 -3.77
C TYR A 156 -3.66 -10.71 -3.60
N GLY A 157 -4.70 -9.89 -3.49
CA GLY A 157 -4.59 -8.44 -3.44
C GLY A 157 -3.77 -7.89 -2.27
N LEU A 158 -3.80 -8.57 -1.13
CA LEU A 158 -3.12 -8.15 0.09
C LEU A 158 -1.96 -9.09 0.44
N THR A 159 -2.25 -10.34 0.81
CA THR A 159 -1.22 -11.24 1.38
C THR A 159 -0.10 -11.56 0.39
N LEU A 160 -0.45 -11.97 -0.84
CA LEU A 160 0.55 -12.29 -1.86
C LEU A 160 1.25 -11.04 -2.38
N THR A 161 0.54 -9.94 -2.61
CA THR A 161 1.18 -8.65 -2.94
C THR A 161 2.29 -8.31 -1.96
N ASN A 162 2.01 -8.36 -0.65
CA ASN A 162 2.99 -8.04 0.38
C ASN A 162 4.18 -9.00 0.38
N LEU A 163 3.94 -10.31 0.30
CA LEU A 163 5.02 -11.30 0.30
C LEU A 163 5.89 -11.20 -0.96
N LEU A 164 5.30 -10.93 -2.14
CA LEU A 164 6.07 -10.73 -3.37
C LEU A 164 6.88 -9.43 -3.31
N ASN A 165 6.30 -8.36 -2.75
CA ASN A 165 7.01 -7.11 -2.47
C ASN A 165 8.18 -7.35 -1.51
N ASP A 166 7.98 -8.12 -0.43
CA ASP A 166 9.05 -8.44 0.52
C ASP A 166 10.23 -9.13 -0.14
N VAL A 167 9.99 -10.06 -1.08
CA VAL A 167 11.07 -10.71 -1.85
C VAL A 167 11.92 -9.69 -2.62
N LEU A 168 11.30 -8.71 -3.27
CA LEU A 168 11.97 -7.70 -4.09
C LEU A 168 12.61 -6.58 -3.26
N LEU A 169 11.93 -6.15 -2.20
CA LEU A 169 12.18 -4.89 -1.51
C LEU A 169 12.82 -5.07 -0.14
N GLY A 170 12.82 -6.30 0.40
CA GLY A 170 13.23 -6.60 1.76
C GLY A 170 12.02 -6.72 2.67
N GLU A 171 12.16 -7.54 3.70
CA GLU A 171 11.11 -7.74 4.71
C GLU A 171 11.03 -6.51 5.64
N PRO A 172 9.82 -6.08 6.07
CA PRO A 172 9.67 -4.99 7.03
C PRO A 172 10.40 -5.25 8.36
N GLU A 173 11.02 -4.20 8.90
CA GLU A 173 11.71 -4.24 10.19
C GLU A 173 11.14 -3.19 11.14
N ILE A 174 10.91 -3.58 12.39
CA ILE A 174 10.42 -2.66 13.42
C ILE A 174 11.46 -1.55 13.60
N THR A 175 11.06 -0.32 13.29
CA THR A 175 11.93 0.86 13.33
C THR A 175 11.11 2.10 13.70
N MET A 176 11.81 3.18 14.01
CA MET A 176 11.23 4.51 14.19
C MET A 176 11.44 5.32 12.92
N ALA A 177 10.41 6.02 12.45
CA ALA A 177 10.46 6.81 11.22
C ALA A 177 9.80 8.18 11.41
N PRO A 178 10.28 9.21 10.70
CA PRO A 178 9.61 10.50 10.68
C PRO A 178 8.32 10.45 9.84
N VAL A 179 7.34 11.22 10.29
CA VAL A 179 6.04 11.40 9.65
C VAL A 179 5.65 12.88 9.57
N GLY A 180 4.87 13.24 8.56
CA GLY A 180 4.20 14.52 8.43
C GLY A 180 4.91 15.47 7.50
N LEU A 181 4.55 16.76 7.53
CA LEU A 181 5.15 17.74 6.62
C LEU A 181 6.63 18.03 6.92
N ARG A 182 7.14 17.59 8.08
CA ARG A 182 8.57 17.69 8.44
C ARG A 182 9.51 16.85 7.60
N VAL A 183 8.98 15.87 6.84
CA VAL A 183 9.79 14.96 6.01
C VAL A 183 10.38 15.63 4.77
N ILE A 184 10.14 16.92 4.55
CA ILE A 184 10.75 17.69 3.47
C ILE A 184 12.12 18.19 3.92
N ASP A 185 13.16 17.88 3.15
CA ASP A 185 14.49 18.46 3.34
C ASP A 185 14.80 19.50 2.24
N PRO A 186 14.77 20.81 2.54
CA PRO A 186 14.90 21.85 1.53
C PRO A 186 16.27 21.88 0.82
N ASP A 187 17.29 21.24 1.38
CA ASP A 187 18.62 21.17 0.78
C ASP A 187 18.71 20.10 -0.32
N TYR A 188 17.68 19.27 -0.49
CA TYR A 188 17.62 18.17 -1.45
C TYR A 188 16.52 18.41 -2.49
N ILE A 189 16.59 17.69 -3.61
CA ILE A 189 15.50 17.58 -4.57
C ILE A 189 14.47 16.61 -3.98
N ASN A 190 13.30 17.11 -3.58
CA ASN A 190 12.26 16.31 -2.92
C ASN A 190 11.28 15.75 -3.97
N ILE A 191 11.23 14.42 -4.07
CA ILE A 191 10.34 13.72 -4.98
C ILE A 191 9.26 13.06 -4.14
N MET A 192 8.01 13.51 -4.30
CA MET A 192 6.86 12.84 -3.72
C MET A 192 6.53 11.61 -4.55
N ILE A 193 6.48 10.46 -3.91
CA ILE A 193 6.00 9.22 -4.52
C ILE A 193 4.69 8.78 -3.87
N THR A 194 3.72 8.50 -4.73
CA THR A 194 2.32 8.27 -4.35
C THR A 194 1.70 7.17 -5.19
N GLY A 195 0.80 6.41 -4.57
CA GLY A 195 0.27 5.17 -5.12
C GLY A 195 0.28 3.99 -4.15
N HIS A 196 0.47 2.79 -4.70
CA HIS A 196 0.39 1.46 -4.11
C HIS A 196 1.44 0.43 -4.64
N GLN A 197 2.11 0.64 -5.79
CA GLN A 197 3.05 -0.36 -6.36
C GLN A 197 4.52 0.03 -6.13
N HIS A 198 5.04 -0.26 -4.93
CA HIS A 198 6.41 0.06 -4.56
C HIS A 198 7.47 -0.57 -5.48
N THR A 199 7.24 -1.78 -6.01
CA THR A 199 8.22 -2.48 -6.85
C THR A 199 8.58 -1.75 -8.15
N MET A 200 7.74 -0.84 -8.63
CA MET A 200 8.03 0.00 -9.80
C MET A 200 9.10 1.06 -9.52
N PHE A 201 9.33 1.40 -8.25
CA PHE A 201 10.29 2.42 -7.84
C PHE A 201 11.67 1.87 -7.51
N VAL A 202 11.89 0.54 -7.53
CA VAL A 202 13.17 -0.06 -7.08
C VAL A 202 14.36 0.53 -7.80
N ARG A 203 14.30 0.55 -9.14
CA ARG A 203 15.43 1.05 -9.93
C ARG A 203 15.66 2.54 -9.71
N LEU A 204 14.59 3.33 -9.63
CA LEU A 204 14.70 4.76 -9.31
C LEU A 204 15.37 4.97 -7.95
N GLN A 205 14.92 4.28 -6.91
CA GLN A 205 15.49 4.37 -5.55
C GLN A 205 17.00 4.11 -5.53
N GLU A 206 17.44 3.05 -6.21
CA GLU A 206 18.86 2.69 -6.29
C GLU A 206 19.64 3.70 -7.13
N ARG A 207 19.06 4.18 -8.24
CA ARG A 207 19.73 5.12 -9.13
C ARG A 207 19.93 6.50 -8.51
N LEU A 208 19.03 6.93 -7.62
CA LEU A 208 19.10 8.24 -6.96
C LEU A 208 20.25 8.38 -5.96
N THR A 209 20.84 7.27 -5.51
CA THR A 209 22.00 7.27 -4.60
C THR A 209 23.33 7.05 -5.31
N ASP A 210 23.32 6.72 -6.61
CA ASP A 210 24.55 6.53 -7.38
C ASP A 210 25.38 7.82 -7.46
N PRO A 211 26.73 7.75 -7.33
CA PRO A 211 27.58 8.94 -7.24
C PRO A 211 27.45 9.93 -8.42
N ASP A 212 27.28 9.43 -9.64
CA ASP A 212 27.13 10.28 -10.82
C ASP A 212 25.77 11.00 -10.87
N VAL A 213 24.71 10.38 -10.33
CA VAL A 213 23.38 11.00 -10.20
C VAL A 213 23.35 12.02 -9.06
N VAL A 214 23.96 11.69 -7.93
CA VAL A 214 24.15 12.67 -6.83
C VAL A 214 24.94 13.88 -7.33
N ALA A 215 25.98 13.68 -8.13
CA ALA A 215 26.73 14.77 -8.75
C ALA A 215 25.87 15.65 -9.68
N LYS A 216 24.88 15.08 -10.39
CA LYS A 216 23.92 15.87 -11.19
C LYS A 216 23.08 16.81 -10.31
N ALA A 217 22.58 16.33 -9.17
CA ALA A 217 21.84 17.15 -8.20
C ALA A 217 22.73 18.23 -7.57
N GLN A 218 23.98 17.91 -7.24
CA GLN A 218 24.96 18.86 -6.72
C GLN A 218 25.30 19.97 -7.73
N ALA A 219 25.46 19.63 -9.01
CA ALA A 219 25.60 20.59 -10.09
C ALA A 219 24.33 21.45 -10.31
N ALA A 220 23.20 21.05 -9.71
CA ALA A 220 21.95 21.82 -9.68
C ALA A 220 21.78 22.70 -8.45
N GLY A 221 22.66 22.59 -7.45
CA GLY A 221 22.60 23.32 -6.19
C GLY A 221 21.93 22.57 -5.04
N ALA A 222 21.51 21.32 -5.24
CA ALA A 222 20.97 20.45 -4.18
C ALA A 222 22.04 19.49 -3.64
N LYS A 223 21.92 19.01 -2.40
CA LYS A 223 22.85 18.00 -1.83
C LYS A 223 22.70 16.61 -2.46
N GLY A 224 21.53 16.33 -3.03
CA GLY A 224 21.15 15.04 -3.60
C GLY A 224 19.63 14.99 -3.80
N PHE A 225 19.06 13.80 -3.71
CA PHE A 225 17.62 13.57 -3.78
C PHE A 225 17.06 13.04 -2.46
N LYS A 226 15.77 13.26 -2.22
CA LYS A 226 15.00 12.63 -1.15
C LYS A 226 13.65 12.19 -1.67
N LEU A 227 13.23 10.99 -1.28
CA LEU A 227 11.90 10.48 -1.51
C LEU A 227 11.02 10.82 -0.31
N VAL A 228 9.90 11.47 -0.60
CA VAL A 228 8.83 11.76 0.36
C VAL A 228 7.68 10.82 0.04
N GLY A 229 7.41 9.88 0.93
CA GLY A 229 6.33 8.92 0.75
C GLY A 229 4.97 9.58 0.97
N CYS A 230 3.98 9.22 0.18
CA CYS A 230 2.57 9.50 0.45
C CYS A 230 1.71 8.27 0.15
N THR A 231 0.52 8.23 0.76
CA THR A 231 -0.45 7.12 0.60
C THR A 231 0.15 5.75 0.94
N CYS A 232 -0.38 4.68 0.35
CA CYS A 232 0.04 3.31 0.65
C CYS A 232 1.49 3.02 0.23
N VAL A 233 1.96 3.52 -0.91
CA VAL A 233 3.37 3.33 -1.32
C VAL A 233 4.35 4.01 -0.35
N GLY A 234 4.01 5.21 0.14
CA GLY A 234 4.78 5.89 1.17
C GLY A 234 4.83 5.10 2.48
N GLN A 235 3.69 4.53 2.89
CA GLN A 235 3.65 3.64 4.05
C GLN A 235 4.48 2.36 3.82
N ASP A 236 4.40 1.77 2.62
CA ASP A 236 5.12 0.54 2.26
C ASP A 236 6.65 0.74 2.27
N LEU A 237 7.10 1.92 1.84
CA LEU A 237 8.47 2.39 1.99
C LEU A 237 8.85 2.61 3.45
N GLN A 238 7.99 3.23 4.24
CA GLN A 238 8.23 3.48 5.65
C GLN A 238 8.41 2.17 6.43
N LEU A 239 7.56 1.18 6.18
CA LEU A 239 7.67 -0.18 6.74
C LEU A 239 9.02 -0.84 6.39
N ARG A 240 9.62 -0.47 5.25
CA ARG A 240 10.90 -0.99 4.74
C ARG A 240 12.03 0.03 4.85
N GLY A 241 11.85 1.11 5.63
CA GLY A 241 12.79 2.23 5.67
C GLY A 241 14.21 1.83 6.09
N ALA A 242 14.34 0.73 6.85
CA ALA A 242 15.62 0.11 7.20
C ALA A 242 16.48 -0.24 5.96
N HIS A 243 15.86 -0.52 4.81
CA HIS A 243 16.53 -0.86 3.55
C HIS A 243 16.83 0.37 2.67
N TYR A 244 16.33 1.56 3.02
CA TYR A 244 16.33 2.75 2.16
C TYR A 244 16.72 4.05 2.91
N THR A 245 17.53 3.92 3.96
CA THR A 245 17.86 5.01 4.90
C THR A 245 18.51 6.24 4.28
N GLU A 246 19.22 6.08 3.15
CA GLU A 246 19.88 7.20 2.46
C GLU A 246 18.90 8.07 1.67
N ILE A 247 17.89 7.45 1.06
CA ILE A 247 17.04 8.10 0.06
C ILE A 247 15.63 8.43 0.57
N PHE A 248 15.05 7.61 1.45
CA PHE A 248 13.69 7.80 1.97
C PHE A 248 13.69 8.69 3.21
N ASN A 249 12.95 9.79 3.18
CA ASN A 249 12.97 10.79 4.26
C ASN A 249 11.76 10.75 5.20
N GLY A 250 10.80 9.88 4.94
CA GLY A 250 9.62 9.70 5.79
C GLY A 250 8.29 9.68 5.02
N HIS A 251 7.22 9.38 5.76
CA HIS A 251 5.86 9.33 5.23
C HIS A 251 5.12 10.64 5.52
N ALA A 252 4.65 11.34 4.50
CA ALA A 252 3.89 12.56 4.66
C ALA A 252 2.52 12.32 5.31
N GLY A 253 1.83 11.26 4.89
CA GLY A 253 0.47 10.94 5.32
C GLY A 253 -0.37 10.32 4.20
N ASN A 254 -1.69 10.40 4.36
CA ASN A 254 -2.65 9.78 3.44
C ASN A 254 -3.03 10.68 2.25
N ASN A 255 -3.98 10.23 1.44
CA ASN A 255 -4.37 10.86 0.18
C ASN A 255 -4.82 12.33 0.29
N TYR A 256 -5.38 12.75 1.44
CA TYR A 256 -5.76 14.16 1.65
C TYR A 256 -4.61 15.00 2.22
N THR A 257 -3.52 14.37 2.66
CA THR A 257 -2.29 15.07 3.03
C THR A 257 -1.49 15.51 1.80
N SER A 258 -1.72 14.85 0.65
CA SER A 258 -1.06 15.14 -0.63
C SER A 258 -1.15 16.62 -1.04
N GLU A 259 -2.32 17.23 -0.96
CA GLU A 259 -2.50 18.64 -1.33
C GLU A 259 -1.74 19.57 -0.37
N ALA A 260 -1.81 19.29 0.94
CA ALA A 260 -1.14 20.08 1.97
C ALA A 260 0.39 20.01 1.84
N ILE A 261 0.96 18.83 1.57
CA ILE A 261 2.41 18.71 1.42
C ILE A 261 2.93 19.38 0.15
N LEU A 262 2.19 19.32 -0.96
CA LEU A 262 2.53 20.05 -2.18
C LEU A 262 2.47 21.57 -1.96
N ALA A 263 1.44 22.04 -1.23
CA ALA A 263 1.23 23.46 -0.92
C ALA A 263 2.34 24.10 -0.07
N THR A 264 3.19 23.29 0.59
CA THR A 264 4.42 23.80 1.24
C THR A 264 5.39 24.42 0.23
N GLY A 265 5.23 24.13 -1.07
CA GLY A 265 6.19 24.43 -2.11
C GLY A 265 7.42 23.53 -2.05
N GLY A 266 7.62 22.72 -1.00
CA GLY A 266 8.84 21.95 -0.72
C GLY A 266 9.06 20.74 -1.61
N ILE A 267 8.02 20.18 -2.23
CA ILE A 267 8.11 19.08 -3.19
C ILE A 267 8.47 19.63 -4.58
N ASP A 268 9.44 19.00 -5.24
CA ASP A 268 9.94 19.43 -6.55
C ASP A 268 9.34 18.63 -7.71
N ALA A 269 8.97 17.37 -7.45
CA ALA A 269 8.26 16.54 -8.40
C ALA A 269 7.35 15.53 -7.71
N VAL A 270 6.32 15.09 -8.45
CA VAL A 270 5.45 13.96 -8.09
C VAL A 270 5.64 12.86 -9.11
N ILE A 271 5.94 11.65 -8.64
CA ILE A 271 5.87 10.45 -9.46
C ILE A 271 4.74 9.59 -8.92
N SER A 272 3.69 9.45 -9.73
CA SER A 272 2.51 8.66 -9.40
C SER A 272 2.45 7.41 -10.23
N GLU A 273 2.22 6.28 -9.58
CA GLU A 273 2.05 5.01 -10.31
C GLU A 273 0.60 4.52 -10.30
N PHE A 274 -0.15 4.59 -9.18
CA PHE A 274 -1.51 4.04 -9.15
C PHE A 274 -2.49 4.92 -8.35
N ASN A 275 -3.52 4.26 -7.80
CA ASN A 275 -4.64 4.80 -7.04
C ASN A 275 -4.22 5.74 -5.89
N CYS A 276 -5.17 6.54 -5.39
CA CYS A 276 -4.98 7.54 -4.33
C CYS A 276 -4.07 8.72 -4.66
N THR A 277 -3.79 8.96 -5.93
CA THR A 277 -3.27 10.24 -6.44
C THR A 277 -4.46 11.05 -6.96
N PRO A 278 -5.11 11.91 -6.15
CA PRO A 278 -6.36 12.56 -6.56
C PRO A 278 -6.09 13.64 -7.63
N PRO A 279 -7.02 13.89 -8.57
CA PRO A 279 -6.90 15.00 -9.53
C PRO A 279 -6.79 16.39 -8.87
N GLY A 280 -7.16 16.53 -7.60
CA GLY A 280 -7.02 17.78 -6.84
C GLY A 280 -5.58 18.29 -6.72
N ILE A 281 -4.56 17.42 -6.91
CA ILE A 281 -3.16 17.86 -6.93
C ILE A 281 -2.76 18.58 -8.22
N GLU A 282 -3.49 18.34 -9.32
CA GLU A 282 -3.16 18.87 -10.65
C GLU A 282 -3.01 20.41 -10.66
N PRO A 283 -3.98 21.20 -10.16
CA PRO A 283 -3.86 22.66 -10.13
C PRO A 283 -2.74 23.15 -9.19
N ILE A 284 -2.49 22.45 -8.08
CA ILE A 284 -1.42 22.81 -7.13
C ILE A 284 -0.06 22.62 -7.80
N CYS A 285 0.12 21.51 -8.51
CA CYS A 285 1.34 21.23 -9.24
C CYS A 285 1.57 22.24 -10.37
N GLU A 286 0.52 22.67 -11.07
CA GLU A 286 0.63 23.70 -12.11
C GLU A 286 1.02 25.06 -11.52
N GLU A 287 0.31 25.53 -10.48
CA GLU A 287 0.59 26.81 -9.82
C GLU A 287 2.00 26.87 -9.22
N LEU A 288 2.43 25.77 -8.59
CA LEU A 288 3.73 25.66 -7.96
C LEU A 288 4.81 25.10 -8.88
N LEU A 289 4.55 24.97 -10.19
CA LEU A 289 5.48 24.47 -11.20
C LEU A 289 6.12 23.11 -10.85
N ILE A 290 5.41 22.25 -10.12
CA ILE A 290 5.86 20.91 -9.69
C ILE A 290 5.73 19.96 -10.87
N LYS A 291 6.84 19.30 -11.25
CA LYS A 291 6.84 18.30 -12.33
C LYS A 291 6.02 17.08 -11.91
N GLN A 292 5.09 16.66 -12.75
CA GLN A 292 4.31 15.44 -12.52
C GLN A 292 4.60 14.40 -13.60
N ILE A 293 4.87 13.16 -13.17
CA ILE A 293 5.12 12.00 -14.03
C ILE A 293 4.22 10.85 -13.57
N CYS A 294 3.38 10.35 -14.46
CA CYS A 294 2.63 9.11 -14.28
C CYS A 294 3.42 7.95 -14.87
N ILE A 295 3.55 6.84 -14.16
CA ILE A 295 4.26 5.64 -14.64
C ILE A 295 3.36 4.41 -14.85
N ASP A 296 2.05 4.56 -14.64
CA ASP A 296 1.02 3.61 -15.06
C ASP A 296 -0.12 4.38 -15.74
N ASP A 297 -0.68 3.81 -16.81
CA ASP A 297 -1.67 4.49 -17.65
C ASP A 297 -3.05 4.56 -16.97
N VAL A 298 -3.38 3.59 -16.12
CA VAL A 298 -4.62 3.57 -15.32
C VAL A 298 -4.70 4.72 -14.31
N ALA A 299 -3.58 5.39 -14.03
CA ALA A 299 -3.48 6.51 -13.10
C ALA A 299 -3.22 7.87 -13.76
N LYS A 300 -3.18 7.93 -15.10
CA LYS A 300 -2.85 9.13 -15.88
C LYS A 300 -3.62 10.38 -15.43
N LYS A 301 -2.89 11.45 -15.13
CA LYS A 301 -3.42 12.80 -14.86
C LYS A 301 -3.51 13.63 -16.11
N ALA A 302 -4.46 14.56 -16.18
CA ALA A 302 -4.67 15.35 -17.39
C ALA A 302 -3.43 16.20 -17.74
N ASN A 303 -2.81 16.82 -16.72
CA ASN A 303 -1.67 17.71 -16.87
C ASN A 303 -0.29 17.07 -16.61
N ALA A 304 -0.21 15.76 -16.33
CA ALA A 304 1.06 15.07 -16.12
C ALA A 304 1.54 14.35 -17.40
N GLU A 305 2.83 14.14 -17.53
CA GLU A 305 3.38 13.26 -18.57
C GLU A 305 3.14 11.79 -18.22
N LEU A 306 2.91 10.94 -19.22
CA LEU A 306 2.88 9.48 -19.05
C LEU A 306 4.21 8.90 -19.54
N LYS A 307 4.96 8.29 -18.62
CA LYS A 307 6.17 7.50 -18.92
C LYS A 307 5.96 6.09 -18.35
N PRO A 308 5.25 5.20 -19.06
CA PRO A 308 4.88 3.90 -18.52
C PRO A 308 6.11 3.13 -18.06
N PHE A 309 6.06 2.54 -16.87
CA PHE A 309 7.12 1.66 -16.42
C PHE A 309 7.18 0.42 -17.31
N VAL A 310 8.32 0.22 -17.96
CA VAL A 310 8.60 -0.98 -18.74
C VAL A 310 9.89 -1.60 -18.20
N PHE A 311 9.79 -2.83 -17.70
CA PHE A 311 10.90 -3.48 -17.02
C PHE A 311 12.17 -3.54 -17.90
N ALA A 312 12.03 -3.78 -19.20
CA ALA A 312 13.17 -3.91 -20.13
C ALA A 312 13.93 -2.59 -20.39
N SER A 313 13.23 -1.45 -20.42
CA SER A 313 13.82 -0.12 -20.68
C SER A 313 14.04 0.70 -19.41
N ARG A 314 13.73 0.14 -18.23
CA ARG A 314 13.74 0.83 -16.93
C ARG A 314 15.03 1.61 -16.64
N GLU A 315 16.19 1.15 -17.12
CA GLU A 315 17.46 1.86 -16.96
C GLU A 315 17.47 3.21 -17.69
N GLU A 316 17.08 3.18 -18.97
CA GLU A 316 17.02 4.38 -19.82
C GLU A 316 15.92 5.32 -19.32
N ASP A 317 14.73 4.77 -19.05
CA ASP A 317 13.58 5.53 -18.57
C ASP A 317 13.88 6.21 -17.23
N THR A 318 14.54 5.51 -16.30
CA THR A 318 14.94 6.08 -15.00
C THR A 318 15.92 7.23 -15.16
N ASN A 319 16.92 7.09 -16.04
CA ASN A 319 17.89 8.18 -16.29
C ASN A 319 17.20 9.40 -16.90
N ALA A 320 16.29 9.20 -17.86
CA ALA A 320 15.52 10.29 -18.47
C ALA A 320 14.63 11.00 -17.43
N ILE A 321 13.94 10.24 -16.57
CA ILE A 321 13.17 10.80 -15.45
C ILE A 321 14.08 11.65 -14.56
N ILE A 322 15.23 11.14 -14.13
CA ILE A 322 16.16 11.88 -13.26
C ILE A 322 16.62 13.19 -13.89
N ASP A 323 16.95 13.20 -15.18
CA ASP A 323 17.36 14.42 -15.88
C ASP A 323 16.22 15.46 -15.91
N GLU A 324 14.97 15.04 -16.09
CA GLU A 324 13.80 15.91 -15.99
C GLU A 324 13.55 16.43 -14.57
N LEU A 325 13.75 15.60 -13.55
CA LEU A 325 13.63 16.01 -12.15
C LEU A 325 14.64 17.11 -11.80
N VAL A 326 15.90 16.95 -12.24
CA VAL A 326 16.96 17.94 -12.04
C VAL A 326 16.68 19.23 -12.82
N ALA A 327 16.20 19.12 -14.06
CA ALA A 327 15.83 20.29 -14.86
C ALA A 327 14.66 21.07 -14.23
N ALA A 328 13.61 20.35 -13.80
CA ALA A 328 12.46 20.92 -13.12
C ALA A 328 12.87 21.64 -11.83
N TYR A 329 13.71 21.01 -11.00
CA TYR A 329 14.24 21.64 -9.79
C TYR A 329 14.93 22.98 -10.09
N LYS A 330 15.87 23.01 -11.05
CA LYS A 330 16.62 24.23 -11.43
C LYS A 330 15.70 25.36 -11.87
N GLU A 331 14.70 25.05 -12.68
CA GLU A 331 13.77 26.05 -13.20
C GLU A 331 12.82 26.57 -12.11
N ARG A 332 12.29 25.64 -11.32
CA ARG A 332 11.22 25.88 -10.36
C ARG A 332 11.70 26.60 -9.11
N ARG A 333 12.81 26.13 -8.52
CA ARG A 333 13.17 26.49 -7.14
C ARG A 333 13.39 27.99 -6.91
N PRO A 334 13.98 28.75 -7.86
CA PRO A 334 14.08 30.21 -7.74
C PRO A 334 12.74 30.96 -7.83
N LYS A 335 11.69 30.33 -8.37
CA LYS A 335 10.38 30.96 -8.65
C LYS A 335 9.33 30.70 -7.56
N VAL A 336 9.56 29.73 -6.68
CA VAL A 336 8.57 29.26 -5.70
C VAL A 336 9.05 29.50 -4.27
N LYS A 337 8.22 30.16 -3.46
CA LYS A 337 8.47 30.34 -2.04
C LYS A 337 8.21 29.04 -1.27
N LEU A 338 9.11 28.69 -0.35
CA LEU A 338 8.94 27.54 0.55
C LEU A 338 8.22 27.97 1.84
N ASN A 339 7.17 27.23 2.20
CA ASN A 339 6.42 27.38 3.44
C ASN A 339 6.49 26.03 4.18
N LEU A 340 7.63 25.77 4.83
CA LEU A 340 7.92 24.49 5.49
C LEU A 340 7.33 24.44 6.91
N PHE A 341 6.98 23.23 7.36
CA PHE A 341 6.41 22.96 8.68
C PHE A 341 7.24 21.90 9.41
N PRO A 342 8.46 22.25 9.90
CA PRO A 342 9.37 21.27 10.53
C PRO A 342 8.81 20.65 11.83
N GLU A 343 7.88 21.36 12.48
CA GLU A 343 7.22 20.89 13.72
C GLU A 343 5.96 20.06 13.47
N HIS A 344 5.53 19.89 12.21
CA HIS A 344 4.35 19.09 11.91
C HIS A 344 4.68 17.60 11.85
N GLY A 345 3.93 16.80 12.61
CA GLY A 345 4.10 15.35 12.71
C GLY A 345 5.08 14.96 13.80
N TYR A 346 5.68 13.78 13.67
CA TYR A 346 6.53 13.15 14.69
C TYR A 346 7.78 12.56 14.04
N ASP A 347 8.91 12.55 14.75
CA ASP A 347 10.20 12.03 14.27
C ASP A 347 10.43 10.56 14.66
N ASN A 348 9.66 10.07 15.63
CA ASN A 348 9.82 8.77 16.28
C ASN A 348 8.57 7.88 16.16
N THR A 349 7.94 7.84 14.98
CA THR A 349 6.77 6.97 14.73
C THR A 349 7.20 5.51 14.55
N LEU A 350 6.63 4.62 15.34
CA LEU A 350 6.82 3.18 15.24
C LEU A 350 6.22 2.64 13.94
N THR A 351 7.02 1.95 13.14
CA THR A 351 6.60 1.33 11.88
C THR A 351 7.22 -0.06 11.75
N GLY A 352 7.01 -0.72 10.62
CA GLY A 352 7.62 -2.00 10.27
C GLY A 352 7.07 -3.21 11.04
N VAL A 353 5.89 -3.09 11.65
CA VAL A 353 5.19 -4.19 12.32
C VAL A 353 4.55 -5.12 11.29
N SER A 354 5.17 -6.28 11.06
CA SER A 354 4.69 -7.37 10.21
C SER A 354 4.51 -8.64 11.03
N GLU A 355 3.92 -9.70 10.46
CA GLU A 355 3.83 -10.99 11.13
C GLU A 355 5.22 -11.51 11.54
N VAL A 356 6.22 -11.33 10.68
CA VAL A 356 7.60 -11.78 10.90
C VAL A 356 8.30 -10.90 11.95
N SER A 357 8.27 -9.58 11.79
CA SER A 357 9.00 -8.67 12.67
C SER A 357 8.40 -8.64 14.07
N LEU A 358 7.06 -8.68 14.20
CA LEU A 358 6.39 -8.77 15.50
C LEU A 358 6.71 -10.08 16.20
N LYS A 359 6.67 -11.21 15.48
CA LYS A 359 7.02 -12.51 16.08
C LYS A 359 8.47 -12.54 16.54
N LYS A 360 9.40 -11.97 15.76
CA LYS A 360 10.81 -11.82 16.13
C LYS A 360 10.97 -10.97 17.39
N PHE A 361 10.29 -9.82 17.46
CA PHE A 361 10.26 -8.94 18.63
C PHE A 361 9.76 -9.65 19.89
N LEU A 362 8.77 -10.54 19.75
CA LEU A 362 8.23 -11.35 20.84
C LEU A 362 9.07 -12.62 21.15
N GLY A 363 10.33 -12.68 20.68
CA GLY A 363 11.23 -13.82 20.95
C GLY A 363 10.95 -15.05 20.09
N ASN A 364 10.57 -14.85 18.84
CA ASN A 364 10.18 -15.88 17.86
C ASN A 364 8.98 -16.75 18.30
N SER A 365 8.11 -16.21 19.16
CA SER A 365 6.94 -16.90 19.71
C SER A 365 5.75 -15.97 19.84
N TRP A 366 4.53 -16.49 19.59
CA TRP A 366 3.29 -15.77 19.87
C TRP A 366 2.88 -15.84 21.34
N LYS A 367 3.54 -16.70 22.13
CA LYS A 367 3.19 -16.95 23.53
C LYS A 367 3.12 -15.66 24.38
N PRO A 368 4.06 -14.70 24.29
CA PRO A 368 3.97 -13.49 25.10
C PRO A 368 2.71 -12.66 24.81
N LEU A 369 2.34 -12.50 23.53
CA LEU A 369 1.11 -11.80 23.15
C LEU A 369 -0.14 -12.56 23.60
N ILE A 370 -0.15 -13.88 23.41
CA ILE A 370 -1.27 -14.74 23.84
C ILE A 370 -1.45 -14.66 25.36
N ASP A 371 -0.37 -14.72 26.13
CA ASP A 371 -0.42 -14.66 27.60
C ASP A 371 -0.99 -13.32 28.09
N LEU A 372 -0.64 -12.20 27.44
CA LEU A 372 -1.21 -10.87 27.73
C LEU A 372 -2.71 -10.78 27.40
N ILE A 373 -3.15 -11.48 26.36
CA ILE A 373 -4.58 -11.57 26.02
C ILE A 373 -5.32 -12.42 27.06
N VAL A 374 -4.76 -13.56 27.46
CA VAL A 374 -5.35 -14.48 28.44
C VAL A 374 -5.43 -13.84 29.83
N SER A 375 -4.42 -13.07 30.25
CA SER A 375 -4.46 -12.32 31.52
C SER A 375 -5.44 -11.16 31.50
N GLY A 376 -5.90 -10.75 30.32
CA GLY A 376 -6.73 -9.56 30.11
C GLY A 376 -5.97 -8.26 30.33
N ASP A 377 -4.63 -8.28 30.20
CA ASP A 377 -3.80 -7.07 30.11
C ASP A 377 -3.94 -6.41 28.75
N ILE A 378 -4.18 -7.22 27.70
CA ILE A 378 -4.71 -6.80 26.42
C ILE A 378 -6.10 -7.43 26.28
N LYS A 379 -7.16 -6.61 26.20
CA LYS A 379 -8.55 -7.13 26.12
C LYS A 379 -8.90 -7.67 24.73
N GLY A 380 -8.17 -7.26 23.72
CA GLY A 380 -8.38 -7.69 22.35
C GLY A 380 -7.47 -6.96 21.37
N ILE A 381 -7.58 -7.33 20.10
CA ILE A 381 -6.88 -6.71 18.98
C ILE A 381 -7.93 -6.17 18.00
N ALA A 382 -7.79 -4.92 17.59
CA ALA A 382 -8.63 -4.31 16.56
C ALA A 382 -7.79 -3.91 15.34
N GLY A 383 -8.21 -4.33 14.15
CA GLY A 383 -7.69 -3.81 12.90
C GLY A 383 -8.46 -2.54 12.50
N VAL A 384 -7.80 -1.38 12.54
CA VAL A 384 -8.38 -0.12 12.06
C VAL A 384 -7.76 0.19 10.70
N VAL A 385 -8.55 0.03 9.65
CA VAL A 385 -8.12 0.16 8.26
C VAL A 385 -9.15 0.94 7.46
N GLY A 386 -8.71 1.49 6.33
CA GLY A 386 -9.57 2.24 5.42
C GLY A 386 -8.95 3.56 4.97
N CYS A 387 -9.80 4.37 4.36
CA CYS A 387 -9.46 5.70 3.86
C CYS A 387 -10.02 6.78 4.78
N SER A 388 -9.53 8.01 4.61
CA SER A 388 -10.14 9.19 5.21
C SER A 388 -11.37 9.63 4.41
N ASN A 389 -12.24 10.44 5.00
CA ASN A 389 -13.38 11.04 4.33
C ASN A 389 -13.67 12.44 4.89
N LEU A 390 -13.49 13.47 4.07
CA LEU A 390 -13.69 14.86 4.47
C LEU A 390 -15.16 15.21 4.78
N THR A 391 -16.11 14.51 4.16
CA THR A 391 -17.56 14.78 4.32
C THR A 391 -18.15 14.18 5.59
N ALA A 392 -17.48 13.18 6.18
CA ALA A 392 -17.96 12.41 7.31
C ALA A 392 -17.12 12.71 8.56
N GLY A 393 -17.31 13.89 9.15
CA GLY A 393 -16.66 14.28 10.40
C GLY A 393 -15.29 14.94 10.26
N GLY A 394 -14.78 15.10 9.03
CA GLY A 394 -13.50 15.77 8.74
C GLY A 394 -12.33 14.79 8.56
N HIS A 395 -11.18 15.34 8.16
CA HIS A 395 -9.97 14.57 7.86
C HIS A 395 -9.49 13.81 9.10
N ASP A 396 -9.53 12.47 9.05
CA ASP A 396 -9.03 11.52 10.07
C ASP A 396 -9.66 11.61 11.47
N VAL A 397 -10.56 12.56 11.74
CA VAL A 397 -11.18 12.80 13.05
C VAL A 397 -11.78 11.51 13.63
N LEU A 398 -12.68 10.85 12.89
CA LEU A 398 -13.35 9.65 13.37
C LEU A 398 -12.39 8.45 13.54
N THR A 399 -11.39 8.33 12.67
CA THR A 399 -10.37 7.27 12.75
C THR A 399 -9.53 7.44 14.01
N VAL A 400 -9.04 8.64 14.26
CA VAL A 400 -8.21 8.97 15.43
C VAL A 400 -9.01 8.80 16.71
N ASP A 401 -10.25 9.27 16.75
CA ASP A 401 -11.12 9.14 17.93
C ASP A 401 -11.47 7.68 18.22
N LEU A 402 -11.73 6.86 17.19
CA LEU A 402 -11.92 5.42 17.35
C LEU A 402 -10.68 4.76 17.95
N VAL A 403 -9.48 5.09 17.46
CA VAL A 403 -8.23 4.51 17.99
C VAL A 403 -8.02 4.91 19.45
N ARG A 404 -8.19 6.20 19.78
CA ARG A 404 -8.10 6.68 21.17
C ARG A 404 -9.04 5.90 22.09
N GLU A 405 -10.25 5.64 21.63
CA GLU A 405 -11.23 4.93 22.46
C GLU A 405 -10.99 3.42 22.57
N LEU A 406 -10.37 2.80 21.57
CA LEU A 406 -9.94 1.40 21.66
C LEU A 406 -8.77 1.27 22.64
N ILE A 407 -7.73 2.10 22.50
CA ILE A 407 -6.54 1.99 23.35
C ILE A 407 -6.85 2.38 24.81
N SER A 408 -7.75 3.36 25.05
CA SER A 408 -8.20 3.73 26.41
C SER A 408 -8.87 2.55 27.14
N ARG A 409 -9.41 1.60 26.38
CA ARG A 409 -10.09 0.39 26.87
C ARG A 409 -9.18 -0.85 26.93
N ASP A 410 -7.86 -0.67 26.84
CA ASP A 410 -6.86 -1.74 26.80
C ASP A 410 -6.98 -2.68 25.58
N ILE A 411 -7.46 -2.16 24.44
CA ILE A 411 -7.51 -2.89 23.16
C ILE A 411 -6.34 -2.40 22.31
N ILE A 412 -5.45 -3.31 21.90
CA ILE A 412 -4.34 -2.95 21.02
C ILE A 412 -4.85 -2.78 19.58
N VAL A 413 -4.38 -1.74 18.90
CA VAL A 413 -4.78 -1.43 17.53
C VAL A 413 -3.66 -1.77 16.57
N LEU A 414 -4.01 -2.48 15.49
CA LEU A 414 -3.18 -2.64 14.30
C LEU A 414 -3.79 -1.82 13.18
N THR A 415 -2.97 -1.04 12.46
CA THR A 415 -3.45 -0.16 11.39
C THR A 415 -2.66 -0.35 10.10
N ALA A 416 -3.32 -0.13 8.97
CA ALA A 416 -2.72 -0.13 7.64
C ALA A 416 -3.39 0.87 6.70
N GLY A 417 -2.70 1.22 5.62
CA GLY A 417 -3.16 2.13 4.58
C GLY A 417 -3.29 3.57 5.06
N CYS A 418 -4.25 4.29 4.47
CA CYS A 418 -4.50 5.70 4.75
C CYS A 418 -4.88 5.98 6.22
N SER A 419 -5.45 4.99 6.92
CA SER A 419 -5.73 5.10 8.35
C SER A 419 -4.45 5.28 9.16
N SER A 420 -3.39 4.53 8.83
CA SER A 420 -2.08 4.71 9.47
C SER A 420 -1.63 6.13 9.32
N GLY A 421 -1.56 6.65 8.08
CA GLY A 421 -1.12 8.02 7.80
C GLY A 421 -1.78 9.11 8.65
N GLY A 422 -3.06 8.98 8.97
CA GLY A 422 -3.75 9.90 9.89
C GLY A 422 -3.38 9.68 11.36
N ILE A 423 -3.34 8.42 11.79
CA ILE A 423 -3.02 7.99 13.16
C ILE A 423 -1.58 8.39 13.54
N GLU A 424 -0.59 8.19 12.65
CA GLU A 424 0.80 8.59 12.91
C GLU A 424 0.97 10.11 12.95
N ASN A 425 0.34 10.85 12.03
CA ASN A 425 0.38 12.32 12.06
C ASN A 425 -0.27 12.91 13.32
N CYS A 426 -1.17 12.17 13.96
CA CYS A 426 -1.79 12.54 15.23
C CYS A 426 -1.06 12.03 16.47
N GLY A 427 0.10 11.38 16.32
CA GLY A 427 0.96 10.98 17.44
C GLY A 427 0.46 9.75 18.19
N LEU A 428 -0.32 8.88 17.55
CA LEU A 428 -0.82 7.65 18.17
C LEU A 428 0.09 6.43 17.93
N MET A 429 1.17 6.62 17.19
CA MET A 429 2.15 5.58 16.86
C MET A 429 3.55 5.89 17.41
N VAL A 430 3.67 6.87 18.32
CA VAL A 430 4.92 7.13 19.07
C VAL A 430 4.89 6.41 20.41
N PRO A 431 6.03 6.05 21.03
CA PRO A 431 6.05 5.40 22.34
C PRO A 431 5.27 6.17 23.44
N GLU A 432 5.29 7.49 23.38
CA GLU A 432 4.59 8.39 24.31
C GLU A 432 3.06 8.23 24.25
N ALA A 433 2.51 7.72 23.14
CA ALA A 433 1.09 7.44 22.99
C ALA A 433 0.58 6.40 23.99
N ALA A 434 1.46 5.62 24.62
CA ALA A 434 1.12 4.74 25.74
C ALA A 434 0.42 5.49 26.89
N GLU A 435 0.64 6.79 27.05
CA GLU A 435 -0.07 7.61 28.04
C GLU A 435 -1.57 7.71 27.80
N LEU A 436 -2.00 7.56 26.55
CA LEU A 436 -3.41 7.62 26.13
C LEU A 436 -4.13 6.28 26.29
N ALA A 437 -3.38 5.19 26.51
CA ALA A 437 -3.93 3.86 26.68
C ALA A 437 -4.52 3.64 28.10
N GLY A 438 -5.40 2.64 28.20
CA GLY A 438 -5.89 2.14 29.48
C GLY A 438 -4.76 1.64 30.37
N PRO A 439 -4.98 1.53 31.69
CA PRO A 439 -3.91 1.31 32.67
C PRO A 439 -3.10 0.03 32.41
N LYS A 440 -3.72 -1.01 31.85
CA LYS A 440 -3.03 -2.28 31.60
C LYS A 440 -2.23 -2.23 30.30
N LEU A 441 -2.84 -1.78 29.21
CA LEU A 441 -2.14 -1.64 27.93
C LEU A 441 -0.99 -0.64 28.04
N LYS A 442 -1.18 0.46 28.76
CA LYS A 442 -0.12 1.43 29.10
C LYS A 442 1.06 0.77 29.79
N ALA A 443 0.82 -0.07 30.80
CA ALA A 443 1.88 -0.78 31.51
C ALA A 443 2.64 -1.76 30.60
N VAL A 444 1.92 -2.44 29.69
CA VAL A 444 2.51 -3.33 28.69
C VAL A 444 3.39 -2.56 27.72
N CYS A 445 2.87 -1.50 27.08
CA CYS A 445 3.63 -0.67 26.14
C CYS A 445 4.89 -0.11 26.80
N LYS A 446 4.77 0.54 27.98
CA LYS A 446 5.94 1.07 28.70
C LYS A 446 7.00 0.02 29.05
N LYS A 447 6.60 -1.23 29.28
CA LYS A 447 7.52 -2.32 29.58
C LYS A 447 8.27 -2.79 28.33
N LEU A 448 7.62 -2.74 27.17
CA LEU A 448 8.16 -3.23 25.90
C LEU A 448 8.95 -2.16 25.13
N GLY A 449 8.78 -0.89 25.48
CA GLY A 449 9.26 0.25 24.69
C GLY A 449 8.30 0.57 23.57
#